data_AF-A0A0K8THN2-F1
#
_entry.id   AF-A0A0K8THN2-F1
#
_cell.length_a   1.000
_cell.length_b   1.000
_cell.length_c   1.000
_cell.angle_alpha   90.00
_cell.angle_beta   90.00
_cell.angle_gamma   90.00
#
_symmetry.space_group_name_H-M   'P 1'
#
loop_
_entity.id
_entity.type
_entity.pdbx_description
1 polymer ?
#
loop_
_entity_poly.entity_id
_entity_poly.type
_entity_poly.pdbx_seq_one_letter_code
_entity_poly.pdbx_strand_id
1 'polypeptide(L)'
;GECRARDRGGMYYGRLIGTLQEYAHGIRGTAYAVDESTIFVKGFSYDGTGPDAYFWVGSTPRPSPDGYILPYPEDYVGKDPPVLRAYNKTDVILKLPPGKKLRDIKWLSVWCRRFTVNFGEVFIPPNLEPPRMRVLPEFRRLAHGLRSGNITILDAKTFYIPNLHYDGAGPDAYFWVGNGSEPGPYGIKVPNEVRSMEPLRGYLGEDIEIQLPGNLTVYDIDWLAVWCVQYQHNFGHVNMPKDLDVPPALGQTKITTSSTSPDPDAETETV
;
A
#
# COMPACT_ATOMS: atom_id res chain seq x y z
N GLY A 1 -6.71 21.79 -17.78
CA GLY A 1 -7.64 21.08 -16.88
C GLY A 1 -7.76 19.67 -17.41
N GLU A 2 -7.01 18.74 -16.82
CA GLU A 2 -6.97 17.36 -17.31
C GLU A 2 -8.09 16.56 -16.65
N CYS A 3 -8.95 15.99 -17.50
CA CYS A 3 -9.97 15.04 -17.12
C CYS A 3 -9.29 13.81 -16.51
N ARG A 4 -9.40 13.64 -15.19
CA ARG A 4 -9.22 12.34 -14.53
C ARG A 4 -10.35 11.44 -15.03
N ALA A 5 -10.08 10.68 -16.09
CA ALA A 5 -10.97 9.61 -16.53
C ALA A 5 -11.12 8.63 -15.36
N ARG A 6 -12.27 8.71 -14.69
CA ARG A 6 -12.74 7.70 -13.75
C ARG A 6 -13.04 6.45 -14.55
N ASP A 7 -12.09 5.52 -14.58
CA ASP A 7 -12.35 4.17 -15.05
C ASP A 7 -13.16 3.46 -13.94
N ARG A 8 -14.48 3.59 -13.99
CA ARG A 8 -15.41 2.88 -13.10
C ARG A 8 -15.34 1.39 -13.42
N GLY A 9 -14.39 0.70 -12.77
CA GLY A 9 -14.20 -0.75 -12.87
C GLY A 9 -12.74 -1.20 -12.99
N GLY A 10 -11.80 -0.29 -13.24
CA GLY A 10 -10.37 -0.61 -13.32
C GLY A 10 -9.71 -0.62 -11.94
N MET A 11 -8.96 -1.67 -11.61
CA MET A 11 -8.06 -1.67 -10.45
C MET A 11 -7.06 -0.51 -10.59
N TYR A 12 -6.93 0.32 -9.56
CA TYR A 12 -5.96 1.41 -9.49
C TYR A 12 -4.57 0.83 -9.15
N TYR A 13 -3.56 1.17 -9.96
CA TYR A 13 -2.19 0.64 -9.85
C TYR A 13 -1.13 1.70 -9.49
N GLY A 14 -1.56 2.93 -9.17
CA GLY A 14 -0.67 4.06 -8.92
C GLY A 14 -0.50 4.96 -10.14
N ARG A 15 0.54 5.81 -10.12
CA ARG A 15 0.80 6.78 -11.18
C ARG A 15 1.51 6.11 -12.36
N LEU A 16 0.98 6.24 -13.58
CA LEU A 16 1.60 5.65 -14.78
C LEU A 16 3.03 6.20 -14.99
N ILE A 17 3.99 5.28 -15.13
CA ILE A 17 5.36 5.59 -15.58
C ILE A 17 5.42 5.46 -17.10
N GLY A 18 5.00 4.31 -17.64
CA GLY A 18 5.00 4.04 -19.07
C GLY A 18 5.01 2.56 -19.40
N THR A 19 4.97 2.22 -20.69
CA THR A 19 5.08 0.84 -21.18
C THR A 19 6.55 0.51 -21.43
N LEU A 20 6.97 -0.71 -21.06
CA LEU A 20 8.31 -1.22 -21.38
C LEU A 20 8.47 -1.32 -22.90
N GLN A 21 9.47 -0.63 -23.41
CA GLN A 21 9.92 -0.77 -24.79
C GLN A 21 10.74 -2.05 -24.91
N GLU A 22 10.34 -2.93 -25.83
CA GLU A 22 11.07 -4.16 -26.13
C GLU A 22 12.26 -3.86 -27.05
N TYR A 23 13.40 -4.49 -26.76
CA TYR A 23 14.54 -4.62 -27.66
C TYR A 23 14.92 -6.07 -27.97
N ALA A 24 14.74 -6.98 -27.01
CA ALA A 24 14.99 -8.40 -27.16
C ALA A 24 14.17 -9.20 -26.14
N HIS A 25 14.12 -10.53 -26.32
CA HIS A 25 13.61 -11.48 -25.34
C HIS A 25 12.15 -11.29 -24.90
N GLY A 26 11.32 -10.66 -25.75
CA GLY A 26 9.88 -10.58 -25.52
C GLY A 26 9.49 -9.73 -24.31
N ILE A 27 10.30 -8.73 -23.93
CA ILE A 27 9.99 -7.84 -22.81
C ILE A 27 8.66 -7.12 -23.05
N ARG A 28 7.73 -7.29 -22.13
CA ARG A 28 6.44 -6.59 -22.11
C ARG A 28 6.08 -6.18 -20.69
N GLY A 29 5.19 -5.21 -20.57
CA GLY A 29 4.59 -4.78 -19.30
C GLY A 29 4.41 -3.27 -19.24
N THR A 30 3.57 -2.82 -18.32
CA THR A 30 3.34 -1.40 -18.06
C THR A 30 3.73 -1.08 -16.63
N ALA A 31 4.62 -0.11 -16.45
CA ALA A 31 5.13 0.31 -15.16
C ALA A 31 4.29 1.44 -14.56
N TYR A 32 4.06 1.37 -13.25
CA TYR A 32 3.35 2.33 -12.43
C TYR A 32 4.16 2.60 -11.16
N ALA A 33 4.19 3.85 -10.71
CA ALA A 33 4.69 4.22 -9.40
C ALA A 33 3.59 4.03 -8.36
N VAL A 34 3.82 3.10 -7.43
CA VAL A 34 2.92 2.80 -6.31
C VAL A 34 3.12 3.84 -5.21
N ASP A 35 4.38 4.15 -4.90
CA ASP A 35 4.82 5.17 -3.95
C ASP A 35 6.22 5.70 -4.35
N GLU A 36 6.90 6.46 -3.48
CA GLU A 36 8.23 7.02 -3.76
C GLU A 36 9.36 5.99 -3.96
N SER A 37 9.13 4.74 -3.59
CA SER A 37 10.11 3.66 -3.53
C SER A 37 9.65 2.36 -4.20
N THR A 38 8.39 2.28 -4.64
CA THR A 38 7.81 1.04 -5.17
C THR A 38 7.31 1.22 -6.61
N ILE A 39 7.72 0.31 -7.49
CA ILE A 39 7.25 0.22 -8.88
C ILE A 39 6.41 -1.05 -9.03
N PHE A 40 5.24 -0.92 -9.62
CA PHE A 40 4.43 -2.05 -10.06
C PHE A 40 4.53 -2.19 -11.58
N VAL A 41 4.87 -3.38 -12.06
CA VAL A 41 4.87 -3.72 -13.48
C VAL A 41 3.72 -4.68 -13.75
N LYS A 42 2.69 -4.18 -14.43
CA LYS A 42 1.53 -4.97 -14.84
C LYS A 42 1.85 -5.80 -16.07
N GLY A 43 1.53 -7.09 -16.04
CA GLY A 43 1.62 -7.99 -17.19
C GLY A 43 3.05 -8.18 -17.71
N PHE A 44 4.03 -8.23 -16.81
CA PHE A 44 5.43 -8.46 -17.16
C PHE A 44 5.60 -9.78 -17.92
N SER A 45 6.33 -9.74 -19.04
CA SER A 45 6.69 -10.94 -19.81
C SER A 45 8.17 -10.89 -20.20
N TYR A 46 8.82 -12.05 -20.17
CA TYR A 46 10.21 -12.25 -20.53
C TYR A 46 10.44 -13.73 -20.86
N ASP A 47 11.17 -14.04 -21.93
CA ASP A 47 11.37 -15.42 -22.38
C ASP A 47 12.28 -16.27 -21.47
N GLY A 48 13.03 -15.65 -20.56
CA GLY A 48 13.91 -16.35 -19.60
C GLY A 48 15.21 -16.90 -20.19
N THR A 49 15.57 -16.56 -21.43
CA THR A 49 16.73 -17.15 -22.13
C THR A 49 18.04 -16.40 -21.90
N GLY A 50 17.99 -15.23 -21.27
CA GLY A 50 19.17 -14.45 -20.91
C GLY A 50 19.91 -15.08 -19.72
N PRO A 51 21.24 -15.26 -19.80
CA PRO A 51 21.97 -16.04 -18.80
C PRO A 51 22.23 -15.30 -17.47
N ASP A 52 22.06 -13.98 -17.41
CA ASP A 52 22.35 -13.15 -16.23
C ASP A 52 21.49 -11.86 -16.24
N ALA A 53 20.17 -12.03 -16.39
CA ALA A 53 19.20 -10.94 -16.54
C ALA A 53 18.58 -10.54 -15.20
N TYR A 54 18.41 -9.22 -14.97
CA TYR A 54 17.84 -8.65 -13.75
C TYR A 54 16.93 -7.45 -14.07
N PHE A 55 16.05 -7.10 -13.13
CA PHE A 55 15.53 -5.75 -13.07
C PHE A 55 16.66 -4.81 -12.66
N TRP A 56 16.81 -3.73 -13.42
CA TRP A 56 17.97 -2.86 -13.36
C TRP A 56 17.49 -1.41 -13.40
N VAL A 57 18.06 -0.57 -12.54
CA VAL A 57 17.69 0.85 -12.47
C VAL A 57 18.95 1.70 -12.39
N GLY A 58 18.87 2.96 -12.84
CA GLY A 58 20.01 3.87 -12.79
C GLY A 58 19.62 5.32 -13.04
N SER A 59 20.58 6.22 -12.85
CA SER A 59 20.39 7.68 -12.89
C SER A 59 21.01 8.35 -14.12
N THR A 60 21.69 7.58 -14.96
CA THR A 60 22.26 8.02 -16.24
C THR A 60 21.15 8.33 -17.26
N PRO A 61 21.42 9.12 -18.32
CA PRO A 61 20.41 9.45 -19.32
C PRO A 61 19.81 8.26 -20.09
N ARG A 62 20.49 7.10 -20.11
CA ARG A 62 20.05 5.85 -20.74
C ARG A 62 20.56 4.65 -19.93
N PRO A 63 19.91 3.48 -20.00
CA PRO A 63 20.42 2.25 -19.40
C PRO A 63 21.89 1.98 -19.72
N SER A 64 22.67 1.72 -18.68
CA SER A 64 24.11 1.49 -18.75
C SER A 64 24.57 0.50 -17.67
N PRO A 65 25.82 -0.01 -17.78
CA PRO A 65 26.42 -0.84 -16.74
C PRO A 65 26.49 -0.17 -15.35
N ASP A 66 26.44 1.16 -15.27
CA ASP A 66 26.50 1.93 -14.02
C ASP A 66 25.18 1.94 -13.21
N GLY A 67 24.18 1.17 -13.65
CA GLY A 67 22.98 0.93 -12.85
C GLY A 67 23.22 -0.06 -11.72
N TYR A 68 22.14 -0.38 -11.01
CA TYR A 68 22.15 -1.36 -9.93
C TYR A 68 20.97 -2.31 -10.03
N ILE A 69 21.16 -3.51 -9.49
CA ILE A 69 20.12 -4.54 -9.45
C ILE A 69 19.02 -4.11 -8.51
N LEU A 70 17.78 -4.28 -8.97
CA LEU A 70 16.59 -4.24 -8.13
C LEU A 70 16.25 -5.68 -7.75
N PRO A 71 16.45 -6.10 -6.48
CA PRO A 71 16.23 -7.47 -6.07
C PRO A 71 14.80 -7.94 -6.36
N TYR A 72 14.66 -9.11 -6.95
CA TYR A 72 13.37 -9.76 -7.19
C TYR A 72 13.51 -11.28 -7.08
N PRO A 73 12.61 -12.00 -6.38
CA PRO A 73 11.45 -11.52 -5.60
C PRO A 73 11.79 -10.52 -4.49
N GLU A 74 10.84 -9.67 -4.09
CA GLU A 74 11.09 -8.55 -3.15
C GLU A 74 11.50 -8.99 -1.74
N ASP A 75 11.17 -10.23 -1.36
CA ASP A 75 11.47 -10.86 -0.08
C ASP A 75 12.81 -11.62 -0.09
N TYR A 76 13.57 -11.56 -1.19
CA TYR A 76 14.85 -12.23 -1.29
C TYR A 76 15.87 -11.65 -0.29
N VAL A 77 16.34 -12.50 0.63
CA VAL A 77 17.37 -12.16 1.62
C VAL A 77 18.70 -12.77 1.16
N GLY A 78 19.51 -11.97 0.48
CA GLY A 78 20.84 -12.38 0.04
C GLY A 78 21.57 -11.23 -0.65
N LYS A 79 22.89 -11.36 -0.78
CA LYS A 79 23.73 -10.34 -1.40
C LYS A 79 23.50 -10.25 -2.92
N ASP A 80 23.26 -11.40 -3.55
CA ASP A 80 23.09 -11.51 -5.00
C ASP A 80 21.71 -12.12 -5.30
N PRO A 81 20.74 -11.32 -5.78
CA PRO A 81 19.41 -11.83 -6.12
C PRO A 81 19.46 -12.87 -7.25
N PRO A 82 18.46 -13.75 -7.35
CA PRO A 82 18.40 -14.73 -8.42
C PRO A 82 18.26 -14.05 -9.78
N VAL A 83 18.81 -14.68 -10.82
CA VAL A 83 18.56 -14.27 -12.22
C VAL A 83 17.08 -14.40 -12.56
N LEU A 84 16.59 -13.52 -13.42
CA LEU A 84 15.22 -13.61 -13.92
C LEU A 84 15.02 -14.88 -14.74
N ARG A 85 13.99 -15.63 -14.38
CA ARG A 85 13.46 -16.76 -15.15
C ARG A 85 12.47 -16.26 -16.21
N ALA A 86 11.84 -17.18 -16.95
CA ALA A 86 10.74 -16.84 -17.83
C ALA A 86 9.52 -16.32 -17.04
N TYR A 87 8.88 -15.28 -17.55
CA TYR A 87 7.63 -14.72 -17.03
C TYR A 87 6.64 -14.56 -18.18
N ASN A 88 5.37 -14.84 -17.90
CA ASN A 88 4.29 -14.70 -18.87
C ASN A 88 3.13 -13.95 -18.24
N LYS A 89 2.92 -12.70 -18.66
CA LYS A 89 1.88 -11.79 -18.16
C LYS A 89 1.76 -11.78 -16.62
N THR A 90 2.90 -11.77 -15.95
CA THR A 90 2.98 -11.82 -14.48
C THR A 90 3.02 -10.41 -13.92
N ASP A 91 2.23 -10.13 -12.91
CA ASP A 91 2.30 -8.84 -12.21
C ASP A 91 3.47 -8.86 -11.21
N VAL A 92 4.26 -7.79 -11.20
CA VAL A 92 5.53 -7.72 -10.47
C VAL A 92 5.57 -6.45 -9.61
N ILE A 93 5.88 -6.60 -8.32
CA ILE A 93 6.17 -5.48 -7.41
C ILE A 93 7.69 -5.43 -7.21
N LEU A 94 8.26 -4.25 -7.43
CA LEU A 94 9.68 -3.97 -7.32
C LEU A 94 9.90 -2.86 -6.29
N LYS A 95 10.68 -3.16 -5.23
CA LYS A 95 11.00 -2.22 -4.16
C LYS A 95 12.42 -1.70 -4.31
N LEU A 96 12.57 -0.39 -4.40
CA LEU A 96 13.87 0.26 -4.41
C LEU A 96 14.62 -0.02 -3.10
N PRO A 97 15.95 -0.16 -3.14
CA PRO A 97 16.76 -0.36 -1.95
C PRO A 97 16.58 0.77 -0.92
N PRO A 98 16.83 0.51 0.38
CA PRO A 98 16.75 1.53 1.41
C PRO A 98 17.55 2.80 1.06
N GLY A 99 16.91 3.95 1.22
CA GLY A 99 17.50 5.26 0.92
C GLY A 99 17.45 5.69 -0.56
N LYS A 100 16.98 4.84 -1.48
CA LYS A 100 16.71 5.21 -2.88
C LYS A 100 15.24 5.54 -3.09
N LYS A 101 14.98 6.52 -3.93
CA LYS A 101 13.64 6.94 -4.34
C LYS A 101 13.53 6.97 -5.87
N LEU A 102 12.29 6.97 -6.38
CA LEU A 102 11.99 7.10 -7.80
C LEU A 102 12.62 8.34 -8.43
N ARG A 103 12.66 9.45 -7.69
CA ARG A 103 13.31 10.70 -8.14
C ARG A 103 14.83 10.56 -8.37
N ASP A 104 15.46 9.53 -7.79
CA ASP A 104 16.90 9.30 -7.87
C ASP A 104 17.28 8.41 -9.08
N ILE A 105 16.29 7.87 -9.81
CA ILE A 105 16.48 7.03 -10.99
C ILE A 105 15.79 7.65 -12.21
N LYS A 106 16.31 7.37 -13.40
CA LYS A 106 15.79 7.86 -14.67
C LYS A 106 15.13 6.78 -15.51
N TRP A 107 15.40 5.51 -15.23
CA TRP A 107 14.88 4.40 -16.02
C TRP A 107 14.81 3.12 -15.19
N LEU A 108 13.89 2.23 -15.60
CA LEU A 108 13.82 0.82 -15.24
C LEU A 108 14.11 0.01 -16.50
N SER A 109 14.96 -1.00 -16.41
CA SER A 109 15.37 -1.87 -17.51
C SER A 109 15.37 -3.32 -17.09
N VAL A 110 15.19 -4.21 -18.06
CA VAL A 110 15.62 -5.61 -17.96
C VAL A 110 17.01 -5.70 -18.59
N TRP A 111 18.02 -5.89 -17.75
CA TRP A 111 19.43 -5.80 -18.16
C TRP A 111 20.14 -7.13 -17.98
N CYS A 112 20.87 -7.56 -19.01
CA CYS A 112 21.78 -8.70 -18.92
C CYS A 112 23.17 -8.22 -18.54
N ARG A 113 23.57 -8.45 -17.29
CA ARG A 113 24.85 -7.99 -16.75
C ARG A 113 26.03 -8.66 -17.46
N ARG A 114 25.95 -9.98 -17.73
CA ARG A 114 27.01 -10.75 -18.40
C ARG A 114 27.40 -10.21 -19.77
N PHE A 115 26.43 -9.72 -20.54
CA PHE A 115 26.68 -9.20 -21.90
C PHE A 115 26.61 -7.68 -21.99
N THR A 116 26.30 -7.00 -20.89
CA THR A 116 26.10 -5.53 -20.85
C THR A 116 25.08 -5.04 -21.89
N VAL A 117 23.97 -5.77 -22.03
CA VAL A 117 22.91 -5.49 -23.01
C VAL A 117 21.59 -5.22 -22.30
N ASN A 118 20.86 -4.24 -22.81
CA ASN A 118 19.50 -3.90 -22.43
C ASN A 118 18.49 -4.71 -23.26
N PHE A 119 17.61 -5.46 -22.62
CA PHE A 119 16.55 -6.23 -23.27
C PHE A 119 15.24 -5.44 -23.42
N GLY A 120 15.05 -4.43 -22.58
CA GLY A 120 13.91 -3.53 -22.67
C GLY A 120 13.92 -2.53 -21.52
N GLU A 121 13.30 -1.38 -21.72
CA GLU A 121 13.37 -0.25 -20.78
C GLU A 121 12.09 0.57 -20.72
N VAL A 122 11.95 1.35 -19.66
CA VAL A 122 11.01 2.46 -19.55
C VAL A 122 11.68 3.59 -18.79
N PHE A 123 11.49 4.83 -19.26
CA PHE A 123 11.99 6.02 -18.58
C PHE A 123 11.02 6.50 -17.51
N ILE A 124 11.57 6.97 -16.39
CA ILE A 124 10.81 7.64 -15.33
C ILE A 124 10.53 9.08 -15.80
N PRO A 125 9.26 9.50 -15.89
CA PRO A 125 8.95 10.88 -16.25
C PRO A 125 9.58 11.87 -15.26
N PRO A 126 10.19 12.98 -15.72
CA PRO A 126 10.92 13.90 -14.84
C PRO A 126 10.03 14.59 -13.80
N ASN A 127 8.73 14.76 -14.10
CA ASN A 127 7.74 15.37 -13.22
C ASN A 127 6.78 14.31 -12.64
N LEU A 128 7.24 13.06 -12.50
CA LEU A 128 6.44 12.01 -11.91
C LEU A 128 6.21 12.30 -10.42
N GLU A 129 4.97 12.58 -10.06
CA GLU A 129 4.53 12.66 -8.67
C GLU A 129 3.93 11.31 -8.27
N PRO A 130 4.67 10.47 -7.52
CA PRO A 130 4.13 9.21 -7.03
C PRO A 130 3.07 9.46 -5.95
N PRO A 131 2.08 8.55 -5.81
CA PRO A 131 1.13 8.60 -4.70
C PRO A 131 1.84 8.53 -3.34
N ARG A 132 1.23 9.11 -2.30
CA ARG A 132 1.83 9.17 -0.95
C ARG A 132 0.80 8.87 0.12
N MET A 133 1.25 8.25 1.20
CA MET A 133 0.42 8.08 2.40
C MET A 133 -0.14 9.44 2.85
N ARG A 134 -1.38 9.43 3.35
CA ARG A 134 -2.06 10.65 3.81
C ARG A 134 -2.31 10.58 5.30
N VAL A 135 -1.81 11.57 6.03
CA VAL A 135 -2.12 11.76 7.45
C VAL A 135 -3.42 12.56 7.57
N LEU A 136 -4.33 12.04 8.38
CA LEU A 136 -5.58 12.65 8.81
C LEU A 136 -5.46 13.07 10.28
N PRO A 137 -6.31 13.98 10.76
CA PRO A 137 -6.46 14.25 12.19
C PRO A 137 -6.90 13.00 12.97
N GLU A 138 -6.80 13.06 14.31
CA GLU A 138 -7.44 12.08 15.20
C GLU A 138 -8.97 12.03 15.02
N PHE A 139 -9.59 10.97 15.54
CA PHE A 139 -11.05 10.93 15.65
C PHE A 139 -11.60 12.13 16.42
N ARG A 140 -12.65 12.76 15.87
CA ARG A 140 -13.47 13.70 16.63
C ARG A 140 -14.05 12.99 17.84
N ARG A 141 -13.79 13.50 19.03
CA ARG A 141 -14.19 12.88 20.30
C ARG A 141 -15.64 13.25 20.61
N LEU A 142 -16.57 12.30 20.43
CA LEU A 142 -18.00 12.56 20.68
C LEU A 142 -18.53 11.78 21.87
N ALA A 143 -18.25 10.48 21.95
CA ALA A 143 -18.75 9.63 23.03
C ALA A 143 -17.80 8.48 23.35
N HIS A 144 -18.07 7.80 24.47
CA HIS A 144 -17.44 6.52 24.84
C HIS A 144 -15.90 6.54 24.91
N GLY A 145 -15.35 7.69 25.28
CA GLY A 145 -13.91 7.88 25.41
C GLY A 145 -13.12 7.72 24.10
N LEU A 146 -13.81 7.71 22.94
CA LEU A 146 -13.16 7.50 21.64
C LEU A 146 -12.14 8.59 21.35
N ARG A 147 -10.89 8.18 21.16
CA ARG A 147 -9.78 9.03 20.73
C ARG A 147 -8.69 8.18 20.09
N SER A 148 -7.83 8.80 19.30
CA SER A 148 -6.67 8.18 18.67
C SER A 148 -5.56 9.21 18.52
N GLY A 149 -4.38 8.81 18.05
CA GLY A 149 -3.47 9.74 17.39
C GLY A 149 -3.96 10.09 15.98
N ASN A 150 -3.12 10.81 15.22
CA ASN A 150 -3.37 11.09 13.82
C ASN A 150 -3.44 9.80 13.00
N ILE A 151 -4.53 9.62 12.27
CA ILE A 151 -4.78 8.43 11.46
C ILE A 151 -4.01 8.55 10.15
N THR A 152 -3.43 7.45 9.66
CA THR A 152 -2.72 7.44 8.38
C THR A 152 -3.42 6.53 7.38
N ILE A 153 -3.79 7.05 6.22
CA ILE A 153 -4.16 6.26 5.05
C ILE A 153 -2.86 5.73 4.44
N LEU A 154 -2.59 4.44 4.62
CA LEU A 154 -1.38 3.78 4.12
C LEU A 154 -1.48 3.51 2.61
N ASP A 155 -2.66 3.09 2.16
CA ASP A 155 -2.98 2.82 0.75
C ASP A 155 -4.48 3.03 0.50
N ALA A 156 -4.95 2.72 -0.70
CA ALA A 156 -6.34 2.92 -1.12
C ALA A 156 -7.39 2.16 -0.27
N LYS A 157 -6.99 1.25 0.62
CA LYS A 157 -7.88 0.46 1.48
C LYS A 157 -7.48 0.42 2.95
N THR A 158 -6.21 0.68 3.28
CA THR A 158 -5.67 0.41 4.62
C THR A 158 -5.50 1.69 5.41
N PHE A 159 -6.05 1.70 6.63
CA PHE A 159 -5.86 2.75 7.63
C PHE A 159 -5.00 2.24 8.77
N TYR A 160 -4.02 3.04 9.17
CA TYR A 160 -3.29 2.91 10.43
C TYR A 160 -3.85 3.89 11.45
N ILE A 161 -4.27 3.38 12.61
CA ILE A 161 -4.89 4.14 13.69
C ILE A 161 -4.02 3.95 14.94
N PRO A 162 -3.14 4.90 15.27
CA PRO A 162 -2.31 4.80 16.45
C PRO A 162 -3.08 5.20 17.71
N ASN A 163 -2.65 4.67 18.86
CA ASN A 163 -3.09 5.07 20.19
C ASN A 163 -4.61 5.08 20.36
N LEU A 164 -5.31 4.12 19.76
CA LEU A 164 -6.76 4.02 19.80
C LEU A 164 -7.23 3.73 21.22
N HIS A 165 -8.20 4.50 21.67
CA HIS A 165 -8.92 4.27 22.91
C HIS A 165 -10.41 4.28 22.67
N TYR A 166 -11.11 3.37 23.34
CA TYR A 166 -12.56 3.25 23.34
C TYR A 166 -12.97 2.41 24.55
N ASP A 167 -14.01 2.82 25.28
CA ASP A 167 -14.38 2.17 26.55
C ASP A 167 -15.04 0.79 26.41
N GLY A 168 -15.44 0.38 25.20
CA GLY A 168 -16.12 -0.89 24.94
C GLY A 168 -17.58 -0.96 25.42
N ALA A 169 -18.17 0.15 25.87
CA ALA A 169 -19.51 0.17 26.45
C ALA A 169 -20.64 0.22 25.40
N GLY A 170 -20.30 0.32 24.11
CA GLY A 170 -21.26 0.28 23.02
C GLY A 170 -21.62 -1.16 22.68
N PRO A 171 -22.90 -1.58 22.81
CA PRO A 171 -23.29 -2.98 22.66
C PRO A 171 -23.18 -3.51 21.23
N ASP A 172 -23.17 -2.60 20.23
CA ASP A 172 -23.18 -2.95 18.81
C ASP A 172 -22.35 -1.92 18.00
N ALA A 173 -21.13 -1.66 18.49
CA ALA A 173 -20.21 -0.67 17.92
C ALA A 173 -19.25 -1.28 16.90
N TYR A 174 -19.00 -0.58 15.80
CA TYR A 174 -18.15 -1.04 14.70
C TYR A 174 -17.31 0.09 14.11
N PHE A 175 -16.21 -0.27 13.43
CA PHE A 175 -15.65 0.61 12.41
C PHE A 175 -16.64 0.74 11.27
N TRP A 176 -16.87 1.98 10.83
CA TRP A 176 -17.98 2.32 9.96
C TRP A 176 -17.52 3.37 8.97
N VAL A 177 -17.87 3.20 7.71
CA VAL A 177 -17.51 4.15 6.64
C VAL A 177 -18.73 4.47 5.79
N GLY A 178 -18.72 5.61 5.11
CA GLY A 178 -19.82 5.95 4.23
C GLY A 178 -19.65 7.33 3.63
N ASN A 179 -20.72 7.78 2.99
CA ASN A 179 -20.72 8.98 2.16
C ASN A 179 -21.68 10.01 2.76
N GLY A 180 -21.50 11.26 2.36
CA GLY A 180 -22.24 12.40 2.88
C GLY A 180 -21.41 13.23 3.86
N SER A 181 -22.04 14.29 4.38
CA SER A 181 -21.36 15.27 5.24
C SER A 181 -21.02 14.74 6.62
N GLU A 182 -21.78 13.75 7.13
CA GLU A 182 -21.63 13.19 8.47
C GLU A 182 -21.93 11.69 8.51
N PRO A 183 -21.38 10.96 9.50
CA PRO A 183 -21.72 9.56 9.74
C PRO A 183 -23.20 9.34 10.03
N GLY A 184 -23.75 8.28 9.42
CA GLY A 184 -25.16 7.93 9.55
C GLY A 184 -25.42 6.42 9.48
N PRO A 185 -26.69 6.03 9.62
CA PRO A 185 -27.08 4.62 9.75
C PRO A 185 -26.86 3.79 8.48
N TYR A 186 -26.74 4.43 7.31
CA TYR A 186 -26.57 3.77 6.01
C TYR A 186 -25.10 3.59 5.59
N GLY A 187 -24.18 3.59 6.54
CA GLY A 187 -22.78 3.29 6.26
C GLY A 187 -22.52 1.79 6.10
N ILE A 188 -21.25 1.47 5.89
CA ILE A 188 -20.73 0.13 5.63
C ILE A 188 -19.84 -0.26 6.81
N LYS A 189 -20.11 -1.45 7.37
CA LYS A 189 -19.30 -2.07 8.42
C LYS A 189 -17.91 -2.42 7.89
N VAL A 190 -16.86 -2.02 8.60
CA VAL A 190 -15.46 -2.34 8.30
C VAL A 190 -14.96 -3.39 9.31
N PRO A 191 -14.29 -4.48 8.87
CA PRO A 191 -13.68 -5.43 9.77
C PRO A 191 -12.66 -4.77 10.69
N ASN A 192 -12.54 -5.27 11.92
CA ASN A 192 -11.52 -4.80 12.87
C ASN A 192 -10.11 -5.32 12.52
N GLU A 193 -9.14 -5.07 13.40
CA GLU A 193 -7.72 -5.38 13.21
C GLU A 193 -7.42 -6.88 13.02
N VAL A 194 -8.29 -7.75 13.53
CA VAL A 194 -8.21 -9.21 13.36
C VAL A 194 -9.15 -9.72 12.25
N ARG A 195 -9.66 -8.82 11.41
CA ARG A 195 -10.64 -9.09 10.33
C ARG A 195 -11.97 -9.64 10.83
N SER A 196 -12.33 -9.37 12.08
CA SER A 196 -13.63 -9.73 12.66
C SER A 196 -14.70 -8.71 12.32
N MET A 197 -15.94 -9.18 12.19
CA MET A 197 -17.15 -8.37 11.98
C MET A 197 -18.02 -8.27 13.25
N GLU A 198 -17.50 -8.80 14.37
CA GLU A 198 -18.11 -8.72 15.70
C GLU A 198 -18.02 -7.30 16.28
N PRO A 199 -18.87 -6.96 17.28
CA PRO A 199 -18.78 -5.68 17.97
C PRO A 199 -17.37 -5.41 18.51
N LEU A 200 -16.96 -4.15 18.44
CA LEU A 200 -15.67 -3.70 18.93
C LEU A 200 -15.57 -3.89 20.44
N ARG A 201 -14.47 -4.51 20.88
CA ARG A 201 -14.04 -4.48 22.28
C ARG A 201 -13.57 -3.07 22.66
N GLY A 202 -13.30 -2.88 23.95
CA GLY A 202 -12.54 -1.71 24.40
C GLY A 202 -11.11 -1.73 23.88
N TYR A 203 -10.56 -0.54 23.66
CA TYR A 203 -9.16 -0.31 23.28
C TYR A 203 -8.49 0.58 24.32
N LEU A 204 -7.24 0.27 24.68
CA LEU A 204 -6.48 0.98 25.72
C LEU A 204 -5.12 1.48 25.19
N GLY A 205 -5.16 2.37 24.20
CA GLY A 205 -3.96 2.98 23.63
C GLY A 205 -3.24 2.06 22.65
N GLU A 206 -3.99 1.39 21.79
CA GLU A 206 -3.47 0.38 20.87
C GLU A 206 -3.24 0.93 19.47
N ASP A 207 -2.17 0.46 18.83
CA ASP A 207 -1.87 0.75 17.43
C ASP A 207 -2.43 -0.36 16.56
N ILE A 208 -3.36 -0.01 15.67
CA ILE A 208 -4.06 -0.98 14.83
C ILE A 208 -4.03 -0.61 13.35
N GLU A 209 -4.21 -1.61 12.50
CA GLU A 209 -4.48 -1.45 11.08
C GLU A 209 -5.82 -2.09 10.74
N ILE A 210 -6.64 -1.37 9.98
CA ILE A 210 -7.91 -1.89 9.45
C ILE A 210 -7.96 -1.71 7.94
N GLN A 211 -8.68 -2.60 7.26
CA GLN A 211 -8.79 -2.59 5.81
C GLN A 211 -10.25 -2.51 5.37
N LEU A 212 -10.52 -1.63 4.40
CA LEU A 212 -11.85 -1.49 3.80
C LEU A 212 -12.29 -2.81 3.13
N PRO A 213 -13.58 -3.21 3.29
CA PRO A 213 -14.08 -4.47 2.79
C PRO A 213 -14.31 -4.48 1.28
N GLY A 214 -14.26 -5.68 0.69
CA GLY A 214 -14.61 -5.90 -0.72
C GLY A 214 -13.82 -5.02 -1.68
N ASN A 215 -14.53 -4.34 -2.58
CA ASN A 215 -13.95 -3.44 -3.59
C ASN A 215 -13.92 -1.97 -3.14
N LEU A 216 -14.33 -1.67 -1.91
CA LEU A 216 -14.38 -0.31 -1.41
C LEU A 216 -12.97 0.28 -1.27
N THR A 217 -12.82 1.54 -1.62
CA THR A 217 -11.57 2.30 -1.45
C THR A 217 -11.82 3.60 -0.70
N VAL A 218 -10.75 4.24 -0.24
CA VAL A 218 -10.81 5.57 0.40
C VAL A 218 -11.40 6.65 -0.52
N TYR A 219 -11.40 6.42 -1.85
CA TYR A 219 -11.99 7.32 -2.83
C TYR A 219 -13.51 7.21 -2.92
N ASP A 220 -14.07 6.15 -2.35
CA ASP A 220 -15.50 5.86 -2.38
C ASP A 220 -16.23 6.34 -1.12
N ILE A 221 -15.51 6.83 -0.11
CA ILE A 221 -16.01 7.21 1.21
C ILE A 221 -15.68 8.66 1.56
N ASP A 222 -16.53 9.29 2.36
CA ASP A 222 -16.34 10.67 2.85
C ASP A 222 -15.87 10.72 4.31
N TRP A 223 -16.03 9.63 5.07
CA TRP A 223 -15.63 9.56 6.48
C TRP A 223 -15.35 8.12 6.95
N LEU A 224 -14.53 8.03 8.01
CA LEU A 224 -14.29 6.84 8.82
C LEU A 224 -14.74 7.14 10.26
N ALA A 225 -15.54 6.26 10.85
CA ALA A 225 -16.17 6.45 12.15
C ALA A 225 -16.12 5.19 13.02
N VAL A 226 -16.35 5.38 14.31
CA VAL A 226 -16.86 4.33 15.20
C VAL A 226 -18.35 4.61 15.43
N TRP A 227 -19.18 3.66 15.02
CA TRP A 227 -20.64 3.82 15.00
C TRP A 227 -21.31 2.67 15.75
N CYS A 228 -22.25 3.01 16.64
CA CYS A 228 -23.13 2.03 17.28
C CYS A 228 -24.41 1.88 16.47
N VAL A 229 -24.62 0.68 15.91
CA VAL A 229 -25.76 0.39 15.05
C VAL A 229 -27.06 0.34 15.85
N GLN A 230 -27.06 -0.33 17.00
CA GLN A 230 -28.24 -0.47 17.86
C GLN A 230 -28.86 0.88 18.27
N TYR A 231 -28.03 1.87 18.61
CA TYR A 231 -28.48 3.19 19.04
C TYR A 231 -28.36 4.27 17.97
N GLN A 232 -27.91 3.91 16.76
CA GLN A 232 -27.64 4.84 15.66
C GLN A 232 -26.81 6.07 16.10
N HIS A 233 -25.76 5.81 16.87
CA HIS A 233 -24.99 6.85 17.54
C HIS A 233 -23.53 6.87 17.06
N ASN A 234 -23.08 8.06 16.64
CA ASN A 234 -21.71 8.34 16.23
C ASN A 234 -20.82 8.57 17.45
N PHE A 235 -19.89 7.65 17.73
CA PHE A 235 -18.96 7.81 18.85
C PHE A 235 -17.78 8.72 18.51
N GLY A 236 -17.55 8.91 17.21
CA GLY A 236 -16.58 9.84 16.66
C GLY A 236 -16.13 9.42 15.26
N HIS A 237 -15.57 10.38 14.53
CA HIS A 237 -15.21 10.20 13.12
C HIS A 237 -14.10 11.13 12.66
N VAL A 238 -13.52 10.78 11.53
CA VAL A 238 -12.61 11.61 10.74
C VAL A 238 -13.12 11.69 9.30
N ASN A 239 -12.97 12.86 8.68
CA ASN A 239 -13.42 13.09 7.31
C ASN A 239 -12.28 12.86 6.31
N MET A 240 -12.63 12.32 5.14
CA MET A 240 -11.70 12.16 4.03
C MET A 240 -11.48 13.49 3.31
N PRO A 241 -10.22 13.86 3.01
CA PRO A 241 -9.93 15.02 2.18
C PRO A 241 -10.31 14.72 0.72
N LYS A 242 -10.66 15.75 -0.06
CA LYS A 242 -11.08 15.57 -1.46
C LYS A 242 -9.91 15.36 -2.43
N ASP A 243 -8.72 15.76 -2.02
CA ASP A 243 -7.47 15.75 -2.79
C ASP A 243 -6.60 14.51 -2.46
N LEU A 244 -7.20 13.33 -2.34
CA LEU A 244 -6.45 12.10 -2.11
C LEU A 244 -5.65 11.67 -3.34
N ASP A 245 -4.38 11.35 -3.13
CA ASP A 245 -3.49 10.64 -4.08
C ASP A 245 -2.62 9.68 -3.25
N VAL A 246 -3.22 8.56 -2.82
CA VAL A 246 -2.62 7.57 -1.93
C VAL A 246 -2.19 6.33 -2.72
N PRO A 247 -1.25 5.52 -2.21
CA PRO A 247 -0.81 4.31 -2.90
C PRO A 247 -1.95 3.34 -3.22
N PRO A 248 -1.88 2.58 -4.32
CA PRO A 248 -2.84 1.50 -4.60
C PRO A 248 -2.71 0.35 -3.60
N ALA A 249 -3.75 -0.45 -3.36
CA ALA A 249 -3.68 -1.59 -2.43
C ALA A 249 -3.33 -2.91 -3.15
N LEU A 250 -2.07 -3.07 -3.59
CA LEU A 250 -1.59 -4.24 -4.36
C LEU A 250 -0.94 -5.33 -3.49
N GLY A 251 -1.07 -5.23 -2.16
CA GLY A 251 -0.43 -6.14 -1.21
C GLY A 251 1.00 -5.74 -0.83
N GLN A 252 1.45 -4.54 -1.20
CA GLN A 252 2.77 -4.04 -0.82
C GLN A 252 2.87 -3.65 0.67
N THR A 253 1.74 -3.32 1.29
CA THR A 253 1.54 -3.02 2.71
C THR A 253 1.45 -4.33 3.50
N LYS A 254 2.42 -4.57 4.39
CA LYS A 254 2.38 -5.71 5.30
C LYS A 254 1.56 -5.33 6.52
N ILE A 255 0.41 -6.01 6.72
CA ILE A 255 -0.41 -5.82 7.91
C ILE A 255 0.36 -6.37 9.11
N THR A 256 0.81 -5.47 9.99
CA THR A 256 1.48 -5.89 11.23
C THR A 256 0.40 -6.19 12.27
N THR A 257 0.13 -7.46 12.52
CA THR A 257 -0.72 -7.85 13.64
C THR A 257 0.12 -7.80 14.91
N SER A 258 -0.05 -6.75 15.70
CA SER A 258 0.52 -6.61 17.04
C SER A 258 -0.17 -7.59 18.00
N SER A 259 0.14 -8.88 17.88
CA SER A 259 -0.18 -9.86 18.91
C SER A 259 0.93 -9.88 19.96
N THR A 260 0.98 -8.85 20.81
CA THR A 260 1.71 -8.95 22.07
C THR A 260 0.73 -9.46 23.13
N SER A 261 0.58 -10.77 23.22
CA SER A 261 0.05 -11.39 24.43
C SER A 261 1.20 -11.45 25.45
N PRO A 262 1.12 -10.80 26.62
CA PRO A 262 2.08 -11.04 27.69
C PRO A 262 1.84 -12.47 28.19
N ASP A 263 2.85 -13.32 28.04
CA ASP A 263 2.88 -14.66 28.63
C ASP A 263 2.89 -14.50 30.16
N PRO A 264 1.83 -14.88 30.88
CA PRO A 264 1.87 -14.94 32.33
C PRO A 264 2.45 -16.32 32.67
N ASP A 265 3.63 -16.33 33.28
CA ASP A 265 4.29 -17.48 33.93
C ASP A 265 5.65 -17.84 33.33
N ALA A 266 6.58 -16.89 33.41
CA ALA A 266 7.99 -17.22 33.54
C ALA A 266 8.56 -16.45 34.74
N GLU A 267 9.18 -17.21 35.65
CA GLU A 267 10.00 -16.79 36.80
C GLU A 267 9.31 -16.70 38.17
N THR A 268 9.25 -17.86 38.85
CA THR A 268 9.66 -17.96 40.26
C THR A 268 10.65 -19.10 40.42
N GLU A 269 11.95 -18.79 40.31
CA GLU A 269 13.01 -19.55 40.98
C GLU A 269 14.06 -18.55 41.51
N THR A 270 14.70 -18.93 42.63
CA THR A 270 15.60 -18.19 43.54
C THR A 270 14.85 -17.40 44.63
N VAL A 271 15.00 -17.67 45.94
CA VAL A 271 16.07 -18.31 46.74
C VAL A 271 15.46 -19.22 47.82
#